data_AF-A0A5E7XUT2-F1
#
_entry.id   AF-A0A5E7XUT2-F1
#
_cell.length_a   1.000
_cell.length_b   1.000
_cell.length_c   1.000
_cell.angle_alpha   90.00
_cell.angle_beta   90.00
_cell.angle_gamma   90.00
#
_symmetry.space_group_name_H-M   'P 1'
#
loop_
_entity.id
_entity.type
_entity.pdbx_description
1 polymer ?
#
loop_
_entity_poly.entity_id
_entity_poly.type
_entity_poly.pdbx_seq_one_letter_code
_entity_poly.pdbx_strand_id
1 'polypeptide(L)'
;MLEELHRTLFAVDDKSWRGKKATLRFSLISRSREETEEDGGEAGWIEWEFTPDARKMIQASETYAVLNRQAVLGFRSNYALRLYELGALRLHRRQATWRGDMAALRAALGIPPEVYTDFAQLRRKVLEKAKAEIDQLAHFRVEWREIRQGRTVAEIEFRFEPKSPPAVIETVDELDRHSCGRGERRYEMVETLLVGHGAVCAPTNALTKPDEKTFPRGSIRFGHDELLAIGRTHGGGWDIDMIANGFREHMGERVEKLRGVKLAAAWKGFCESWVTRRGRAI
;
A
#
# COMPACT_ATOMS: atom_id res chain seq x y z
N MET A 1 15.18 3.78 -12.04
CA MET A 1 14.70 2.38 -12.21
C MET A 1 15.66 1.57 -13.09
N LEU A 2 16.05 2.03 -14.28
CA LEU A 2 16.95 1.28 -15.17
C LEU A 2 18.35 1.07 -14.58
N GLU A 3 18.87 2.00 -13.79
CA GLU A 3 20.13 1.83 -13.07
C GLU A 3 20.12 0.60 -12.13
N GLU A 4 18.99 0.29 -11.51
CA GLU A 4 18.86 -0.90 -10.65
C GLU A 4 18.93 -2.19 -11.48
N LEU A 5 18.37 -2.18 -12.70
CA LEU A 5 18.46 -3.31 -13.62
C LEU A 5 19.90 -3.55 -14.09
N HIS A 6 20.68 -2.50 -14.34
CA HIS A 6 22.11 -2.62 -14.64
C HIS A 6 22.92 -3.25 -13.51
N ARG A 7 22.54 -2.96 -12.27
CA ARG A 7 23.19 -3.50 -11.06
C ARG A 7 22.66 -4.88 -10.65
N THR A 8 21.62 -5.37 -11.33
CA THR A 8 21.07 -6.71 -11.06
C THR A 8 22.04 -7.76 -11.60
N LEU A 9 22.60 -8.55 -10.68
CA LEU A 9 23.71 -9.45 -10.93
C LEU A 9 23.27 -10.90 -10.71
N PHE A 10 23.38 -11.73 -11.74
CA PHE A 10 23.13 -13.16 -11.65
C PHE A 10 24.40 -13.90 -11.25
N ALA A 11 24.22 -14.99 -10.51
CA ALA A 11 25.27 -15.92 -10.16
C ALA A 11 24.79 -17.34 -10.51
N VAL A 12 25.52 -18.03 -11.38
CA VAL A 12 25.20 -19.38 -11.83
C VAL A 12 26.41 -20.28 -11.63
N ASP A 13 26.18 -21.51 -11.17
CA ASP A 13 27.23 -22.53 -11.08
C ASP A 13 27.73 -22.88 -12.49
N ASP A 14 29.05 -22.82 -12.69
CA ASP A 14 29.70 -23.03 -13.99
C ASP A 14 31.09 -23.70 -13.82
N LYS A 15 31.84 -23.85 -14.91
CA LYS A 15 33.23 -24.29 -14.92
C LYS A 15 34.12 -23.21 -15.51
N SER A 16 35.23 -22.93 -14.83
CA SER A 16 36.31 -22.08 -15.36
C SER A 16 36.90 -22.67 -16.64
N TRP A 17 37.65 -21.87 -17.41
CA TRP A 17 38.40 -22.34 -18.58
C TRP A 17 39.35 -23.51 -18.29
N ARG A 18 39.73 -23.72 -17.01
CA ARG A 18 40.54 -24.87 -16.54
C ARG A 18 39.70 -26.09 -16.13
N GLY A 19 38.39 -26.08 -16.36
CA GLY A 19 37.45 -27.15 -15.98
C GLY A 19 37.08 -27.23 -14.49
N LYS A 20 37.61 -26.34 -13.63
CA LYS A 20 37.28 -26.32 -12.19
C LYS A 20 35.93 -25.65 -11.95
N LYS A 21 35.19 -26.11 -10.91
CA LYS A 21 33.94 -25.49 -10.45
C LYS A 21 34.18 -23.99 -10.21
N ALA A 22 33.32 -23.17 -10.78
CA ALA A 22 33.35 -21.72 -10.69
C ALA A 22 31.92 -21.20 -10.57
N THR A 23 31.78 -19.91 -10.26
CA THR A 23 30.50 -19.21 -10.33
C THR A 23 30.62 -18.14 -11.39
N LEU A 24 29.87 -18.30 -12.47
CA LEU A 24 29.74 -17.27 -13.50
C LEU A 24 28.86 -16.15 -12.96
N ARG A 25 29.30 -14.91 -13.14
CA ARG A 25 28.60 -13.71 -12.69
C ARG A 25 28.43 -12.73 -13.85
N PHE A 26 27.20 -12.29 -14.09
CA PHE A 26 26.87 -11.37 -15.18
C PHE A 26 25.66 -10.50 -14.83
N SER A 27 25.56 -9.32 -15.44
CA SER A 27 24.43 -8.40 -15.26
C SER A 27 23.20 -8.81 -16.09
N LEU A 28 22.02 -8.36 -15.69
CA LEU A 28 20.77 -8.60 -16.44
C LEU A 28 20.77 -7.89 -17.80
N ILE A 29 20.97 -6.57 -17.81
CA ILE A 29 20.96 -5.74 -19.01
C ILE A 29 22.36 -5.21 -19.33
N SER A 30 22.67 -5.08 -20.62
CA SER A 30 23.93 -4.52 -21.13
C SER A 30 23.81 -3.03 -21.44
N ARG A 31 22.62 -2.58 -21.84
CA ARG A 31 22.36 -1.22 -22.30
C ARG A 31 20.94 -0.78 -21.94
N SER A 32 20.77 0.51 -21.67
CA SER A 32 19.48 1.19 -21.67
C SER A 32 19.59 2.59 -22.27
N ARG A 33 18.48 3.13 -22.78
CA ARG A 33 18.29 4.53 -23.16
C ARG A 33 16.90 4.97 -22.73
N GLU A 34 16.80 6.22 -22.30
CA GLU A 34 15.54 6.89 -21.96
C GLU A 34 15.43 8.08 -22.91
N GLU A 35 14.30 8.20 -23.60
CA GLU A 35 14.06 9.31 -24.52
C GLU A 35 13.57 10.54 -23.73
N THR A 36 14.18 11.69 -24.00
CA THR A 36 13.80 12.98 -23.42
C THR A 36 13.40 13.92 -24.54
N GLU A 37 12.27 14.62 -24.39
CA GLU A 37 11.84 15.67 -25.31
C GLU A 37 12.79 16.88 -25.21
N GLU A 38 12.92 17.65 -26.30
CA GLU A 38 13.78 18.84 -26.36
C GLU A 38 13.42 19.91 -25.32
N ASP A 39 12.15 19.97 -24.90
CA ASP A 39 11.65 20.85 -23.85
C ASP A 39 11.86 20.31 -22.42
N GLY A 40 12.58 19.19 -22.27
CA GLY A 40 12.84 18.54 -20.97
C GLY A 40 11.68 17.67 -20.46
N GLY A 41 10.72 17.32 -21.33
CA GLY A 41 9.68 16.34 -21.05
C GLY A 41 10.20 14.90 -21.11
N GLU A 42 9.58 13.98 -20.37
CA GLU A 42 9.85 12.54 -20.50
C GLU A 42 9.08 12.01 -21.72
N ALA A 43 9.78 11.62 -22.78
CA ALA A 43 9.15 11.15 -24.04
C ALA A 43 8.53 9.74 -23.93
N GLY A 44 8.55 9.14 -22.73
CA GLY A 44 7.82 7.91 -22.39
C GLY A 44 8.38 6.60 -22.97
N TRP A 45 9.40 6.65 -23.82
CA TRP A 45 10.02 5.46 -24.41
C TRP A 45 11.32 5.07 -23.73
N ILE A 46 11.50 3.77 -23.59
CA ILE A 46 12.70 3.16 -23.01
C ILE A 46 13.19 2.06 -23.96
N GLU A 47 14.45 2.15 -24.36
CA GLU A 47 15.15 1.08 -25.06
C GLU A 47 16.09 0.37 -24.09
N TRP A 48 16.18 -0.96 -24.17
CA TRP A 48 17.13 -1.73 -23.36
C TRP A 48 17.49 -3.05 -24.03
N GLU A 49 18.62 -3.64 -23.63
CA GLU A 49 19.08 -4.92 -24.15
C GLU A 49 19.55 -5.85 -23.01
N PHE A 50 19.12 -7.12 -23.04
CA PHE A 50 19.68 -8.15 -22.16
C PHE A 50 21.12 -8.48 -22.52
N THR A 51 21.94 -8.82 -21.51
CA THR A 51 23.25 -9.39 -21.79
C THR A 51 23.13 -10.74 -22.54
N PRO A 52 24.12 -11.13 -23.37
CA PRO A 52 24.12 -12.43 -24.04
C PRO A 52 23.96 -13.60 -23.06
N ASP A 53 24.57 -13.52 -21.88
CA ASP A 53 24.49 -14.57 -20.86
C ASP A 53 23.10 -14.61 -20.21
N ALA A 54 22.48 -13.46 -19.93
CA ALA A 54 21.10 -13.41 -19.44
C ALA A 54 20.12 -14.01 -20.46
N ARG A 55 20.28 -13.72 -21.77
CA ARG A 55 19.44 -14.32 -22.82
C ARG A 55 19.57 -15.85 -22.84
N LYS A 56 20.81 -16.37 -22.83
CA LYS A 56 21.06 -17.82 -22.80
C LYS A 56 20.45 -18.46 -21.56
N MET A 57 20.66 -17.87 -20.38
CA MET A 57 20.13 -18.38 -19.11
C MET A 57 18.60 -18.43 -19.13
N ILE A 58 17.94 -17.35 -19.57
CA ILE A 58 16.47 -17.27 -19.65
C ILE A 58 15.94 -18.30 -20.66
N GLN A 59 16.56 -18.43 -21.83
CA GLN A 59 16.17 -19.40 -22.85
C GLN A 59 16.37 -20.86 -22.41
N ALA A 60 17.40 -21.14 -21.61
CA ALA A 60 17.67 -22.48 -21.10
C ALA A 60 16.80 -22.86 -19.88
N SER A 61 16.02 -21.93 -19.33
CA SER A 61 15.19 -22.21 -18.15
C SER A 61 13.99 -23.08 -18.49
N GLU A 62 13.91 -24.27 -17.89
CA GLU A 62 12.75 -25.16 -18.00
C GLU A 62 11.62 -24.79 -17.02
N THR A 63 11.90 -23.88 -16.09
CA THR A 63 10.94 -23.44 -15.08
C THR A 63 10.46 -22.03 -15.41
N TYR A 64 9.14 -21.90 -15.58
CA TYR A 64 8.47 -20.65 -15.85
C TYR A 64 7.15 -20.55 -15.07
N ALA A 65 6.74 -19.32 -14.78
CA ALA A 65 5.46 -18.97 -14.19
C ALA A 65 4.78 -17.92 -15.06
N VAL A 66 3.46 -18.02 -15.19
CA VAL A 66 2.64 -16.98 -15.80
C VAL A 66 2.19 -16.03 -14.70
N LEU A 67 2.56 -14.75 -14.82
CA LEU A 67 2.18 -13.71 -13.87
C LEU A 67 1.10 -12.83 -14.48
N ASN A 68 0.07 -12.51 -13.69
CA ASN A 68 -0.93 -11.51 -14.09
C ASN A 68 -0.36 -10.11 -13.87
N ARG A 69 -0.21 -9.33 -14.94
CA ARG A 69 0.36 -7.98 -14.91
C ARG A 69 -0.38 -7.03 -13.95
N GLN A 70 -1.72 -7.02 -13.98
CA GLN A 70 -2.50 -6.15 -13.11
C GLN A 70 -2.33 -6.53 -11.63
N ALA A 71 -2.26 -7.83 -11.33
CA ALA A 71 -1.98 -8.30 -9.97
C ALA A 71 -0.58 -7.88 -9.52
N VAL A 72 0.45 -8.11 -10.35
CA VAL A 72 1.85 -7.72 -10.06
C VAL A 72 1.97 -6.22 -9.76
N LEU A 73 1.36 -5.38 -10.60
CA LEU A 73 1.36 -3.92 -10.41
C LEU A 73 0.44 -3.48 -9.25
N GLY A 74 -0.50 -4.32 -8.84
CA GLY A 74 -1.44 -4.05 -7.77
C GLY A 74 -0.90 -4.34 -6.37
N PHE A 75 0.14 -5.16 -6.23
CA PHE A 75 0.78 -5.46 -4.94
C PHE A 75 1.50 -4.23 -4.39
N ARG A 76 1.29 -3.94 -3.10
CA ARG A 76 2.00 -2.88 -2.36
C ARG A 76 3.14 -3.46 -1.52
N SER A 77 3.12 -4.75 -1.22
CA SER A 77 4.17 -5.43 -0.46
C SER A 77 5.12 -6.21 -1.37
N ASN A 78 6.44 -5.96 -1.26
CA ASN A 78 7.45 -6.78 -1.94
C ASN A 78 7.32 -8.26 -1.52
N TYR A 79 7.01 -8.52 -0.25
CA TYR A 79 6.81 -9.88 0.25
C TYR A 79 5.56 -10.55 -0.33
N ALA A 80 4.50 -9.79 -0.61
CA ALA A 80 3.33 -10.33 -1.31
C ALA A 80 3.69 -10.70 -2.75
N LEU A 81 4.45 -9.86 -3.44
CA LEU A 81 4.94 -10.16 -4.78
C LEU A 81 5.82 -11.43 -4.77
N ARG A 82 6.77 -11.56 -3.84
CA ARG A 82 7.62 -12.77 -3.72
C ARG A 82 6.82 -14.03 -3.43
N LEU A 83 5.86 -13.97 -2.52
CA LEU A 83 5.01 -15.12 -2.20
C LEU A 83 4.06 -15.45 -3.36
N TYR A 84 3.60 -14.45 -4.10
CA TYR A 84 2.83 -14.63 -5.34
C TYR A 84 3.66 -15.32 -6.43
N GLU A 85 4.90 -14.88 -6.67
CA GLU A 85 5.83 -15.53 -7.61
C GLU A 85 6.06 -17.00 -7.24
N LEU A 86 6.27 -17.28 -5.95
CA LEU A 86 6.45 -18.63 -5.43
C LEU A 86 5.24 -19.53 -5.71
N GLY A 87 4.04 -18.97 -5.56
CA GLY A 87 2.78 -19.63 -5.84
C GLY A 87 2.53 -19.86 -7.33
N ALA A 88 2.76 -18.84 -8.15
CA ALA A 88 2.60 -18.93 -9.60
C ALA A 88 3.54 -19.96 -10.24
N LEU A 89 4.74 -20.16 -9.68
CA LEU A 89 5.68 -21.22 -10.09
C LEU A 89 5.16 -22.64 -9.79
N ARG A 90 4.29 -22.78 -8.79
CA ARG A 90 3.82 -24.06 -8.25
C ARG A 90 2.38 -24.39 -8.63
N LEU A 91 1.59 -23.39 -8.97
CA LEU A 91 0.22 -23.58 -9.40
C LEU A 91 0.20 -24.53 -10.62
N HIS A 92 -0.70 -25.51 -10.59
CA HIS A 92 -0.82 -26.56 -11.63
C HIS A 92 0.39 -27.49 -11.79
N ARG A 93 1.35 -27.49 -10.85
CA ARG A 93 2.44 -28.47 -10.83
C ARG A 93 2.07 -29.68 -9.96
N ARG A 94 2.71 -30.83 -10.24
CA ARG A 94 2.53 -32.07 -9.44
C ARG A 94 2.84 -31.85 -7.95
N GLN A 95 3.84 -31.03 -7.66
CA GLN A 95 4.17 -30.60 -6.31
C GLN A 95 3.77 -29.13 -6.13
N ALA A 96 2.49 -28.91 -5.83
CA ALA A 96 1.91 -27.58 -5.65
C ALA A 96 2.20 -26.96 -4.27
N THR A 97 3.01 -27.61 -3.44
CA THR A 97 3.39 -27.11 -2.12
C THR A 97 4.82 -26.58 -2.09
N TRP A 98 5.05 -25.61 -1.24
CA TRP A 98 6.38 -25.21 -0.81
C TRP A 98 6.54 -25.56 0.65
N ARG A 99 7.67 -26.16 1.04
CA ARG A 99 7.98 -26.48 2.43
C ARG A 99 9.42 -26.08 2.73
N GLY A 100 9.63 -25.48 3.88
CA GLY A 100 10.96 -25.09 4.32
C GLY A 100 10.97 -24.62 5.77
N ASP A 101 12.17 -24.56 6.34
CA ASP A 101 12.40 -23.96 7.65
C ASP A 101 12.35 -22.42 7.58
N MET A 102 12.59 -21.78 8.73
CA MET A 102 12.59 -20.32 8.82
C MET A 102 13.66 -19.67 7.93
N ALA A 103 14.84 -20.29 7.77
CA ALA A 103 15.92 -19.76 6.96
C ALA A 103 15.58 -19.82 5.46
N ALA A 104 15.02 -20.95 5.01
CA ALA A 104 14.53 -21.13 3.65
C ALA A 104 13.38 -20.16 3.33
N LEU A 105 12.46 -19.91 4.27
CA LEU A 105 11.38 -18.95 4.08
C LEU A 105 11.91 -17.53 3.90
N ARG A 106 12.88 -17.14 4.74
CA ARG A 106 13.54 -15.83 4.64
C ARG A 106 14.23 -15.65 3.30
N ALA A 107 14.99 -16.66 2.88
CA ALA A 107 15.66 -16.64 1.58
C ALA A 107 14.65 -16.52 0.43
N ALA A 108 13.54 -17.28 0.48
CA ALA A 108 12.50 -17.24 -0.55
C ALA A 108 11.78 -15.87 -0.64
N LEU A 109 11.60 -15.18 0.49
CA LEU A 109 10.96 -13.87 0.54
C LEU A 109 11.94 -12.69 0.47
N GLY A 110 13.25 -12.93 0.38
CA GLY A 110 14.29 -11.90 0.39
C GLY A 110 14.39 -11.14 1.71
N ILE A 111 14.14 -11.79 2.85
CA ILE A 111 14.18 -11.18 4.18
C ILE A 111 15.56 -11.41 4.81
N PRO A 112 16.31 -10.36 5.19
CA PRO A 112 17.57 -10.51 5.92
C PRO A 112 17.38 -11.24 7.27
N PRO A 113 18.38 -12.00 7.76
CA PRO A 113 18.25 -12.78 8.99
C PRO A 113 17.99 -11.94 10.24
N GLU A 114 18.37 -10.66 10.23
CA GLU A 114 18.23 -9.72 11.36
C GLU A 114 16.80 -9.15 11.50
N VAL A 115 15.96 -9.26 10.48
CA VAL A 115 14.63 -8.64 10.44
C VAL A 115 13.57 -9.68 10.84
N TYR A 116 12.57 -9.32 11.66
CA TYR A 116 11.51 -10.26 12.10
C TYR A 116 12.05 -11.53 12.75
N THR A 117 13.04 -11.42 13.64
CA THR A 117 13.81 -12.57 14.19
C THR A 117 12.93 -13.70 14.73
N ASP A 118 11.80 -13.36 15.37
CA ASP A 118 10.80 -14.32 15.81
C ASP A 118 9.71 -14.60 14.77
N PHE A 119 9.23 -15.84 14.74
CA PHE A 119 8.21 -16.28 13.80
C PHE A 119 6.87 -15.55 13.99
N ALA A 120 6.46 -15.21 15.23
CA ALA A 120 5.21 -14.49 15.43
C ALA A 120 5.26 -13.07 14.81
N GLN A 121 6.43 -12.43 14.82
CA GLN A 121 6.63 -11.18 14.08
C GLN A 121 6.53 -11.38 12.58
N LEU A 122 7.25 -12.38 12.02
CA LEU A 122 7.23 -12.66 10.59
C LEU A 122 5.81 -13.00 10.11
N ARG A 123 5.08 -13.84 10.85
CA ARG A 123 3.69 -14.20 10.56
C ARG A 123 2.80 -12.95 10.46
N ARG A 124 2.77 -12.12 11.50
CA ARG A 124 1.89 -10.94 11.58
C ARG A 124 2.27 -9.82 10.63
N LYS A 125 3.58 -9.58 10.43
CA LYS A 125 4.07 -8.44 9.65
C LYS A 125 4.26 -8.78 8.17
N VAL A 126 4.44 -10.05 7.84
CA VAL A 126 4.73 -10.50 6.48
C VAL A 126 3.65 -11.44 5.96
N LEU A 127 3.50 -12.63 6.56
CA LEU A 127 2.68 -13.70 5.96
C LEU A 127 1.20 -13.36 5.89
N GLU A 128 0.62 -12.88 7.00
CA GLU A 128 -0.81 -12.51 7.05
C GLU A 128 -1.13 -11.37 6.09
N LYS A 129 -0.24 -10.36 6.01
CA LYS A 129 -0.40 -9.24 5.07
C LYS A 129 -0.25 -9.67 3.62
N ALA A 130 0.75 -10.50 3.33
CA ALA A 130 1.01 -11.02 2.00
C ALA A 130 -0.15 -11.90 1.52
N LYS A 131 -0.63 -12.82 2.36
CA LYS A 131 -1.82 -13.64 2.08
C LYS A 131 -3.02 -12.76 1.79
N ALA A 132 -3.35 -11.80 2.65
CA ALA A 132 -4.52 -10.95 2.44
C ALA A 132 -4.44 -10.16 1.12
N GLU A 133 -3.24 -9.74 0.71
CA GLU A 133 -3.06 -9.06 -0.57
C GLU A 133 -3.18 -10.02 -1.77
N ILE A 134 -2.61 -11.23 -1.69
CA ILE A 134 -2.70 -12.25 -2.73
C ILE A 134 -4.14 -12.74 -2.87
N ASP A 135 -4.80 -13.06 -1.76
CA ASP A 135 -6.20 -13.49 -1.75
C ASP A 135 -7.15 -12.42 -2.31
N GLN A 136 -6.77 -11.14 -2.29
CA GLN A 136 -7.53 -10.07 -2.91
C GLN A 136 -7.23 -9.91 -4.42
N LEU A 137 -5.98 -10.08 -4.86
CA LEU A 137 -5.54 -9.63 -6.20
C LEU A 137 -5.11 -10.75 -7.16
N ALA A 138 -4.83 -11.95 -6.67
CA ALA A 138 -4.37 -13.07 -7.49
C ALA A 138 -5.52 -14.01 -7.87
N HIS A 139 -5.32 -14.79 -8.93
CA HIS A 139 -6.26 -15.83 -9.39
C HIS A 139 -6.22 -17.11 -8.53
N PHE A 140 -5.42 -17.13 -7.46
CA PHE A 140 -5.32 -18.22 -6.49
C PHE A 140 -5.30 -17.67 -5.07
N ARG A 141 -5.49 -18.55 -4.08
CA ARG A 141 -5.34 -18.27 -2.66
C ARG A 141 -4.09 -18.93 -2.11
N VAL A 142 -3.54 -18.35 -1.05
CA VAL A 142 -2.38 -18.91 -0.34
C VAL A 142 -2.81 -19.39 1.02
N GLU A 143 -2.65 -20.67 1.29
CA GLU A 143 -2.81 -21.23 2.64
C GLU A 143 -1.45 -21.69 3.17
N TRP A 144 -1.29 -21.73 4.49
CA TRP A 144 -0.11 -22.32 5.09
C TRP A 144 -0.44 -23.07 6.37
N ARG A 145 0.42 -24.04 6.71
CA ARG A 145 0.43 -24.71 8.00
C ARG A 145 1.80 -24.65 8.65
N GLU A 146 1.79 -24.51 9.97
CA GLU A 146 2.98 -24.55 10.81
C GLU A 146 3.27 -25.99 11.23
N ILE A 147 4.47 -26.48 10.96
CA ILE A 147 4.94 -27.79 11.41
C ILE A 147 5.82 -27.55 12.64
N ARG A 148 5.32 -27.95 13.81
CA ARG A 148 5.94 -27.65 15.10
C ARG A 148 6.73 -28.83 15.63
N GLN A 149 7.86 -28.52 16.28
CA GLN A 149 8.62 -29.44 17.09
C GLN A 149 8.62 -28.90 18.53
N GLY A 150 7.76 -29.47 19.38
CA GLY A 150 7.48 -28.91 20.70
C GLY A 150 6.80 -27.54 20.60
N ARG A 151 7.41 -26.52 21.22
CA ARG A 151 6.90 -25.13 21.21
C ARG A 151 7.36 -24.30 20.00
N THR A 152 8.35 -24.79 19.26
CA THR A 152 8.98 -24.05 18.15
C THR A 152 8.38 -24.48 16.82
N VAL A 153 8.15 -23.52 15.93
CA VAL A 153 7.80 -23.79 14.53
C VAL A 153 9.08 -24.22 13.82
N ALA A 154 9.17 -25.49 13.46
CA ALA A 154 10.34 -26.05 12.77
C ALA A 154 10.30 -25.72 11.27
N GLU A 155 9.13 -25.90 10.66
CA GLU A 155 8.93 -25.70 9.23
C GLU A 155 7.55 -25.11 8.95
N ILE A 156 7.42 -24.55 7.75
CA ILE A 156 6.17 -24.00 7.23
C ILE A 156 5.93 -24.63 5.88
N GLU A 157 4.68 -25.02 5.63
CA GLU A 157 4.24 -25.52 4.34
C GLU A 157 3.17 -24.61 3.76
N PHE A 158 3.44 -24.02 2.60
CA PHE A 158 2.48 -23.26 1.80
C PHE A 158 1.79 -24.14 0.77
N ARG A 159 0.52 -23.85 0.54
CA ARG A 159 -0.31 -24.42 -0.51
C ARG A 159 -0.96 -23.31 -1.31
N PHE A 160 -0.99 -23.49 -2.62
CA PHE A 160 -1.54 -22.53 -3.57
C PHE A 160 -2.73 -23.15 -4.26
N GLU A 161 -3.92 -22.58 -4.04
CA GLU A 161 -5.18 -23.16 -4.49
C GLU A 161 -5.86 -22.22 -5.49
N PRO A 162 -6.22 -22.70 -6.71
CA PRO A 162 -6.90 -21.86 -7.67
C PRO A 162 -8.25 -21.39 -7.11
N LYS A 163 -8.61 -20.14 -7.39
CA LYS A 163 -9.91 -19.61 -7.00
C LYS A 163 -11.02 -20.27 -7.82
N SER A 164 -12.21 -20.40 -7.22
CA SER A 164 -13.42 -20.77 -7.94
C SER A 164 -13.80 -19.67 -8.95
N PRO A 165 -14.57 -19.97 -10.01
CA PRO A 165 -14.93 -18.97 -11.01
C PRO A 165 -15.55 -17.69 -10.43
N PRO A 166 -16.50 -17.74 -9.46
CA PRO A 166 -17.02 -16.52 -8.84
C PRO A 166 -15.95 -15.67 -8.14
N ALA A 167 -15.03 -16.30 -7.41
CA ALA A 167 -13.95 -15.59 -6.72
C ALA A 167 -12.91 -15.01 -7.69
N VAL A 168 -12.74 -15.60 -8.88
CA VAL A 168 -11.92 -15.01 -9.94
C VAL A 168 -12.57 -13.74 -10.49
N ILE A 169 -13.89 -13.73 -10.69
CA ILE A 169 -14.64 -12.54 -11.14
C ILE A 169 -14.46 -11.39 -10.13
N GLU A 170 -14.66 -11.65 -8.84
CA GLU A 170 -14.44 -10.66 -7.77
C GLU A 170 -13.02 -10.08 -7.79
N THR A 171 -12.03 -10.91 -8.12
CA THR A 171 -10.62 -10.51 -8.22
C THR A 171 -10.42 -9.55 -9.40
N VAL A 172 -11.01 -9.87 -10.56
CA VAL A 172 -10.95 -9.00 -11.75
C VAL A 172 -11.63 -7.66 -11.44
N ASP A 173 -12.82 -7.69 -10.85
CA ASP A 173 -13.52 -6.47 -10.46
C ASP A 173 -12.69 -5.62 -9.48
N GLU A 174 -11.97 -6.24 -8.53
CA GLU A 174 -11.10 -5.51 -7.61
C GLU A 174 -9.85 -4.93 -8.27
N LEU A 175 -9.32 -5.60 -9.31
CA LEU A 175 -8.22 -5.08 -10.10
C LEU A 175 -8.64 -3.85 -10.92
N ASP A 176 -9.87 -3.82 -11.42
CA ASP A 176 -10.44 -2.71 -12.18
C ASP A 176 -10.84 -1.52 -11.29
N ARG A 177 -11.14 -1.77 -10.02
CA ARG A 177 -11.40 -0.70 -9.04
C ARG A 177 -10.15 0.12 -8.72
N HIS A 178 -10.37 1.40 -8.39
CA HIS A 178 -9.30 2.29 -7.97
C HIS A 178 -8.64 1.82 -6.66
N SER A 179 -7.31 1.98 -6.59
CA SER A 179 -6.49 1.45 -5.50
C SER A 179 -6.66 2.15 -4.15
N CYS A 180 -7.23 3.38 -4.10
CA CYS A 180 -7.34 4.17 -2.87
C CYS A 180 -8.15 3.48 -1.76
N GLY A 181 -9.23 2.78 -2.11
CA GLY A 181 -10.08 2.06 -1.14
C GLY A 181 -9.73 0.58 -0.98
N ARG A 182 -8.66 0.10 -1.64
CA ARG A 182 -8.32 -1.33 -1.69
C ARG A 182 -7.97 -1.90 -0.32
N GLY A 183 -7.25 -1.12 0.50
CA GLY A 183 -6.89 -1.49 1.86
C GLY A 183 -8.11 -1.69 2.74
N GLU A 184 -9.03 -0.71 2.74
CA GLU A 184 -10.26 -0.78 3.54
C GLU A 184 -11.13 -1.98 3.14
N ARG A 185 -11.31 -2.22 1.83
CA ARG A 185 -12.07 -3.38 1.32
C ARG A 185 -11.45 -4.72 1.73
N ARG A 186 -10.12 -4.80 1.80
CA ARG A 186 -9.39 -6.04 2.17
C ARG A 186 -9.65 -6.43 3.62
N TYR A 187 -9.72 -5.46 4.51
CA TYR A 187 -9.88 -5.68 5.95
C TYR A 187 -11.33 -5.44 6.41
N GLU A 188 -12.29 -5.43 5.48
CA GLU A 188 -13.72 -5.20 5.73
C GLU A 188 -14.01 -3.94 6.58
N MET A 189 -13.15 -2.91 6.45
CA MET A 189 -13.30 -1.63 7.16
C MET A 189 -14.21 -0.65 6.40
N VAL A 190 -14.97 -1.12 5.42
CA VAL A 190 -15.87 -0.29 4.63
C VAL A 190 -17.28 -0.39 5.20
N GLU A 191 -17.73 0.65 5.90
CA GLU A 191 -19.15 0.87 6.10
C GLU A 191 -19.82 1.03 4.73
N THR A 192 -20.83 0.20 4.46
CA THR A 192 -21.61 0.23 3.21
C THR A 192 -22.29 1.59 3.05
N LEU A 193 -21.65 2.53 2.36
CA LEU A 193 -22.28 3.77 1.93
C LEU A 193 -23.08 3.52 0.65
N LEU A 194 -24.38 3.78 0.71
CA LEU A 194 -25.29 3.77 -0.43
C LEU A 194 -24.80 4.77 -1.49
N VAL A 195 -24.85 4.31 -2.75
CA VAL A 195 -24.29 4.95 -3.95
C VAL A 195 -24.78 6.38 -4.14
N GLY A 196 -23.84 7.33 -4.20
CA GLY A 196 -24.00 8.67 -4.77
C GLY A 196 -22.80 8.96 -5.68
N HIS A 197 -23.07 9.43 -6.89
CA HIS A 197 -22.08 9.66 -7.95
C HIS A 197 -20.93 10.61 -7.55
N GLY A 198 -19.70 10.21 -7.89
CA GLY A 198 -18.66 11.12 -8.37
C GLY A 198 -17.66 11.72 -7.37
N ALA A 199 -16.39 11.66 -7.78
CA ALA A 199 -15.23 12.45 -7.36
C ALA A 199 -14.30 11.91 -6.23
N VAL A 200 -13.16 11.38 -6.70
CA VAL A 200 -11.78 11.32 -6.17
C VAL A 200 -11.55 11.56 -4.67
N CYS A 201 -11.01 10.54 -3.99
CA CYS A 201 -10.46 10.67 -2.64
C CYS A 201 -8.93 10.83 -2.67
N ALA A 202 -8.44 11.93 -2.08
CA ALA A 202 -7.07 12.07 -1.57
C ALA A 202 -6.85 11.12 -0.37
N PRO A 203 -5.61 10.65 -0.10
CA PRO A 203 -5.38 9.74 1.01
C PRO A 203 -5.22 10.53 2.32
N THR A 204 -5.98 10.17 3.34
CA THR A 204 -5.61 10.49 4.73
C THR A 204 -5.54 9.20 5.53
N ASN A 205 -4.30 8.82 5.84
CA ASN A 205 -4.00 8.04 7.03
C ASN A 205 -4.58 8.77 8.24
N ALA A 206 -5.60 8.21 8.88
CA ALA A 206 -5.98 8.60 10.22
C ALA A 206 -6.19 7.34 11.05
N LEU A 207 -5.10 6.91 11.68
CA LEU A 207 -5.19 6.13 12.91
C LEU A 207 -6.07 6.91 13.89
N THR A 208 -7.07 6.22 14.42
CA THR A 208 -7.89 6.63 15.56
C THR A 208 -7.00 7.05 16.73
N LYS A 209 -6.97 8.36 17.00
CA LYS A 209 -6.59 8.95 18.29
C LYS A 209 -7.86 9.41 19.00
N PRO A 210 -7.88 9.45 20.34
CA PRO A 210 -9.08 9.73 21.10
C PRO A 210 -9.55 11.17 20.85
N ASP A 211 -10.74 11.30 20.28
CA ASP A 211 -11.66 12.44 20.32
C ASP A 211 -11.03 13.85 20.28
N GLU A 212 -10.28 14.16 19.22
CA GLU A 212 -9.96 15.55 18.89
C GLU A 212 -11.18 16.20 18.22
N LYS A 213 -11.96 16.91 19.04
CA LYS A 213 -13.20 17.61 18.64
C LYS A 213 -12.97 18.48 17.40
N THR A 214 -13.68 18.15 16.32
CA THR A 214 -13.74 18.95 15.08
C THR A 214 -14.70 20.13 15.26
N PHE A 215 -14.60 21.16 14.42
CA PHE A 215 -15.60 22.22 14.43
C PHE A 215 -16.99 21.66 14.07
N PRO A 216 -18.03 21.91 14.87
CA PRO A 216 -19.35 21.32 14.64
C PRO A 216 -19.95 21.76 13.31
N ARG A 217 -20.71 20.87 12.66
CA ARG A 217 -21.51 21.18 11.47
C ARG A 217 -22.88 21.82 11.82
N GLY A 218 -23.34 21.67 13.06
CA GLY A 218 -24.60 22.21 13.57
C GLY A 218 -24.45 23.42 14.50
N SER A 219 -25.46 23.71 15.33
CA SER A 219 -25.39 24.81 16.29
C SER A 219 -24.25 24.62 17.30
N ILE A 220 -23.54 25.70 17.62
CA ILE A 220 -22.42 25.69 18.59
C ILE A 220 -22.94 25.87 20.03
N ARG A 221 -24.25 26.09 20.20
CA ARG A 221 -24.87 26.38 21.51
C ARG A 221 -24.88 25.19 22.46
N PHE A 222 -24.77 23.96 21.96
CA PHE A 222 -24.89 22.75 22.75
C PHE A 222 -23.64 21.87 22.58
N GLY A 223 -22.95 21.56 23.69
CA GLY A 223 -21.84 20.61 23.72
C GLY A 223 -20.46 21.15 23.28
N HIS A 224 -20.36 22.45 22.97
CA HIS A 224 -19.13 23.09 22.48
C HIS A 224 -18.73 24.33 23.30
N ASP A 225 -18.62 24.15 24.62
CA ASP A 225 -18.44 25.24 25.60
C ASP A 225 -17.25 26.17 25.31
N GLU A 226 -16.13 25.62 24.83
CA GLU A 226 -14.92 26.40 24.50
C GLU A 226 -15.14 27.32 23.27
N LEU A 227 -15.75 26.79 22.20
CA LEU A 227 -16.05 27.57 20.99
C LEU A 227 -17.15 28.61 21.26
N LEU A 228 -18.12 28.25 22.10
CA LEU A 228 -19.19 29.13 22.54
C LEU A 228 -18.64 30.30 23.36
N ALA A 229 -17.71 30.04 24.28
CA ALA A 229 -17.05 31.08 25.09
C ALA A 229 -16.25 32.07 24.22
N ILE A 230 -15.53 31.56 23.22
CA ILE A 230 -14.79 32.40 22.25
C ILE A 230 -15.76 33.24 21.42
N GLY A 231 -16.83 32.62 20.89
CA GLY A 231 -17.85 33.32 20.09
C GLY A 231 -18.57 34.43 20.88
N ARG A 232 -18.89 34.20 22.16
CA ARG A 232 -19.48 35.23 23.02
C ARG A 232 -18.52 36.38 23.32
N THR A 233 -17.27 36.05 23.63
CA THR A 233 -16.27 37.05 24.04
C THR A 233 -15.81 37.91 22.86
N HIS A 234 -15.58 37.30 21.69
CA HIS A 234 -14.97 37.94 20.53
C HIS A 234 -15.94 38.24 19.38
N GLY A 235 -17.17 37.71 19.41
CA GLY A 235 -18.18 37.89 18.35
C GLY A 235 -18.99 39.19 18.43
N GLY A 236 -18.71 40.06 19.41
CA GLY A 236 -19.23 41.43 19.45
C GLY A 236 -20.75 41.54 19.50
N GLY A 237 -21.43 40.57 20.13
CA GLY A 237 -22.89 40.56 20.33
C GLY A 237 -23.71 39.91 19.21
N TRP A 238 -23.08 39.52 18.10
CA TRP A 238 -23.76 38.85 16.99
C TRP A 238 -24.16 37.41 17.33
N ASP A 239 -25.21 36.90 16.66
CA ASP A 239 -25.64 35.52 16.81
C ASP A 239 -24.51 34.54 16.49
N ILE A 240 -24.15 33.70 17.46
CA ILE A 240 -22.99 32.82 17.37
C ILE A 240 -23.14 31.80 16.25
N ASP A 241 -24.36 31.33 15.98
CA ASP A 241 -24.60 30.38 14.90
C ASP A 241 -24.49 31.07 13.53
N MET A 242 -24.78 32.37 13.45
CA MET A 242 -24.53 33.18 12.25
C MET A 242 -23.03 33.34 11.99
N ILE A 243 -22.24 33.65 13.01
CA ILE A 243 -20.78 33.74 12.88
C ILE A 243 -20.19 32.36 12.51
N ALA A 244 -20.72 31.29 13.11
CA ALA A 244 -20.31 29.91 12.84
C ALA A 244 -20.56 29.50 11.39
N ASN A 245 -21.71 29.85 10.83
CA ASN A 245 -22.00 29.62 9.42
C ASN A 245 -21.05 30.39 8.51
N GLY A 246 -20.81 31.67 8.81
CA GLY A 246 -19.84 32.47 8.06
C GLY A 246 -18.41 31.92 8.12
N PHE A 247 -18.01 31.33 9.25
CA PHE A 247 -16.70 30.68 9.39
C PHE A 247 -16.60 29.42 8.53
N ARG A 248 -17.65 28.60 8.48
CA ARG A 248 -17.72 27.41 7.62
C ARG A 248 -17.63 27.78 6.15
N GLU A 249 -18.37 28.78 5.72
CA GLU A 249 -18.33 29.28 4.33
C GLU A 249 -16.95 29.83 3.97
N HIS A 250 -16.33 30.60 4.87
CA HIS A 250 -15.02 31.20 4.61
C HIS A 250 -13.89 30.16 4.53
N MET A 251 -13.95 29.12 5.35
CA MET A 251 -12.89 28.12 5.46
C MET A 251 -13.12 26.89 4.57
N GLY A 252 -14.36 26.57 4.21
CA GLY A 252 -14.73 25.42 3.39
C GLY A 252 -14.14 24.10 3.93
N GLU A 253 -13.54 23.31 3.04
CA GLU A 253 -12.89 22.03 3.38
C GLU A 253 -11.69 22.18 4.35
N ARG A 254 -11.15 23.39 4.53
CA ARG A 254 -10.02 23.63 5.43
C ARG A 254 -10.40 23.52 6.90
N VAL A 255 -11.68 23.71 7.24
CA VAL A 255 -12.18 23.52 8.62
C VAL A 255 -11.93 22.09 9.10
N GLU A 256 -12.09 21.12 8.21
CA GLU A 256 -11.94 19.70 8.52
C GLU A 256 -10.50 19.30 8.83
N LYS A 257 -9.53 20.16 8.52
CA LYS A 257 -8.10 19.95 8.81
C LYS A 257 -7.66 20.61 10.11
N LEU A 258 -8.51 21.41 10.77
CA LEU A 258 -8.18 22.11 12.01
C LEU A 258 -8.69 21.34 13.24
N ARG A 259 -7.83 21.20 14.26
CA ARG A 259 -8.14 20.52 15.53
C ARG A 259 -7.55 21.29 16.72
N GLY A 260 -8.16 21.11 17.89
CA GLY A 260 -7.65 21.58 19.18
C GLY A 260 -7.29 23.08 19.20
N VAL A 261 -6.12 23.40 19.74
CA VAL A 261 -5.65 24.80 19.94
C VAL A 261 -5.60 25.61 18.64
N LYS A 262 -5.25 24.97 17.51
CA LYS A 262 -5.22 25.64 16.20
C LYS A 262 -6.63 26.01 15.71
N LEU A 263 -7.62 25.16 16.01
CA LEU A 263 -9.02 25.43 15.69
C LEU A 263 -9.55 26.60 16.52
N ALA A 264 -9.28 26.61 17.84
CA ALA A 264 -9.69 27.68 18.73
C ALA A 264 -9.08 29.04 18.32
N ALA A 265 -7.80 29.07 17.95
CA ALA A 265 -7.14 30.29 17.48
C ALA A 265 -7.72 30.81 16.15
N ALA A 266 -7.98 29.92 15.19
CA ALA A 266 -8.59 30.28 13.90
C ALA A 266 -10.03 30.80 14.08
N TRP A 267 -10.81 30.16 14.94
CA TRP A 267 -12.17 30.58 15.28
C TRP A 267 -12.17 31.96 15.96
N LYS A 268 -11.28 32.17 16.95
CA LYS A 268 -11.13 33.47 17.62
C LYS A 268 -10.80 34.59 16.63
N GLY A 269 -9.79 34.39 15.79
CA GLY A 269 -9.39 35.40 14.80
C GLY A 269 -10.48 35.72 13.79
N PHE A 270 -11.31 34.72 13.43
CA PHE A 270 -12.47 34.96 12.58
C PHE A 270 -13.56 35.77 13.28
N CYS A 271 -13.88 35.48 14.54
CA CYS A 271 -14.82 36.27 15.33
C CYS A 271 -14.38 37.73 15.45
N GLU A 272 -13.11 37.97 15.73
CA GLU A 272 -12.55 39.33 15.81
C GLU A 272 -12.67 40.05 14.46
N SER A 273 -12.28 39.39 13.36
CA SER A 273 -12.41 39.91 12.00
C SER A 273 -13.88 40.15 11.58
N TRP A 274 -14.82 39.35 12.09
CA TRP A 274 -16.25 39.50 11.84
C TRP A 274 -16.77 40.82 12.43
N VAL A 275 -16.37 41.11 13.68
CA VAL A 275 -16.71 42.36 14.36
C VAL A 275 -16.02 43.55 13.71
N THR A 276 -14.75 43.44 13.32
CA THR A 276 -14.04 44.52 12.61
C THR A 276 -14.72 44.90 11.30
N ARG A 277 -15.29 43.92 10.57
CA ARG A 277 -15.94 44.16 9.28
C ARG A 277 -17.38 44.66 9.40
N ARG A 278 -18.12 44.28 10.45
CA ARG A 278 -19.57 44.53 10.56
C ARG A 278 -19.95 45.46 11.72
N GLY A 279 -19.00 45.85 12.56
CA GLY A 279 -19.27 46.56 13.81
C GLY A 279 -19.80 45.63 14.91
N ARG A 280 -19.94 46.17 16.12
CA ARG A 280 -20.60 45.45 17.23
C ARG A 280 -22.12 45.46 17.00
N ALA A 281 -22.76 44.33 17.29
CA ALA A 281 -24.21 44.27 17.34
C ALA A 281 -24.69 45.15 18.51
N ILE A 282 -25.74 45.94 18.27
CA ILE A 282 -26.39 46.81 19.26
C ILE A 282 -27.41 45.98 20.03
#